data_AF-A0A7S3N2Z0-F1
#
_entry.id   AF-A0A7S3N2Z0-F1
#
_cell.length_a   1.000
_cell.length_b   1.000
_cell.length_c   1.000
_cell.angle_alpha   90.00
_cell.angle_beta   90.00
_cell.angle_gamma   90.00
#
_symmetry.space_group_name_H-M   'P 1'
#
loop_
_entity.id
_entity.type
_entity.pdbx_description
1 polymer ?
#
loop_
_entity_poly.entity_id
_entity_poly.type
_entity_poly.pdbx_seq_one_letter_code
_entity_poly.pdbx_strand_id
1 'polypeptide(L)'
;RYFTRFLQAVCRSEELKSSTFLVEWLDNDQPKQFAAIMKSQEKAKVPKNLLEAVINQQGRVPVHSISNSQVFCSKMTEFIDSYQILYNEVIECAKDINEKSQALASTMFAMHKYVEQLSELNRMTRCQDQHEMYAWLSKMVTGTGNFIAQQGDLFKTFLGSHLKYHLSEHDTFREILKQRDDVNQIVTRHSKQLNDKKEKMLKNKDITKWGYQGNVA
;
A
#
# COMPACT_ATOMS: atom_id res chain seq x y z
N ARG A 1 6.68 -14.43 3.00
CA ARG A 1 6.87 -13.18 2.22
C ARG A 1 5.92 -12.06 2.66
N TYR A 2 4.60 -12.30 2.76
CA TYR A 2 3.65 -11.31 3.32
C TYR A 2 4.04 -10.84 4.73
N PHE A 3 4.33 -11.78 5.62
CA PHE A 3 4.75 -11.47 6.99
C PHE A 3 6.01 -10.60 7.07
N THR A 4 7.04 -10.91 6.27
CA THR A 4 8.26 -10.10 6.17
C THR A 4 7.97 -8.68 5.70
N ARG A 5 7.07 -8.51 4.72
CA ARG A 5 6.65 -7.18 4.23
C ARG A 5 5.86 -6.41 5.27
N PHE A 6 4.96 -7.09 5.98
CA PHE A 6 4.23 -6.52 7.11
C PHE A 6 5.19 -6.01 8.19
N LEU A 7 6.15 -6.84 8.63
CA LEU A 7 7.15 -6.42 9.61
C LEU A 7 8.02 -5.26 9.11
N GLN A 8 8.41 -5.26 7.83
CA GLN A 8 9.12 -4.13 7.24
C GLN A 8 8.28 -2.84 7.25
N ALA A 9 6.98 -2.92 6.99
CA ALA A 9 6.07 -1.78 7.07
C ALA A 9 5.94 -1.27 8.52
N VAL A 10 5.79 -2.19 9.48
CA VAL A 10 5.77 -1.89 10.92
C VAL A 10 7.05 -1.15 11.36
N CYS A 11 8.23 -1.65 10.97
CA CYS A 11 9.51 -1.03 11.32
C CYS A 11 9.74 0.35 10.68
N ARG A 12 9.05 0.66 9.56
CA ARG A 12 9.12 1.96 8.89
C ARG A 12 8.17 3.00 9.49
N SER A 13 7.10 2.57 10.17
CA SER A 13 6.21 3.49 10.87
C SER A 13 6.85 3.95 12.17
N GLU A 14 6.91 5.27 12.37
CA GLU A 14 7.44 5.86 13.60
C GLU A 14 6.59 5.48 14.82
N GLU A 15 5.27 5.38 14.65
CA GLU A 15 4.33 5.00 15.71
C GLU A 15 4.42 3.50 16.03
N LEU A 16 4.48 2.64 15.01
CA LEU A 16 4.43 1.20 15.22
C LEU A 16 5.78 0.62 15.65
N LYS A 17 6.91 1.15 15.16
CA LYS A 17 8.25 0.68 15.56
C LYS A 17 8.56 0.93 17.04
N SER A 18 7.90 1.92 17.64
CA SER A 18 8.05 2.29 19.05
C SER A 18 6.94 1.71 19.94
N SER A 19 6.02 0.93 19.36
CA SER A 19 4.92 0.31 20.10
C SER A 19 5.45 -0.74 21.07
N THR A 20 5.27 -0.48 22.35
CA THR A 20 5.64 -1.41 23.43
C THR A 20 4.93 -2.75 23.29
N PHE A 21 3.68 -2.77 22.80
CA PHE A 21 2.96 -4.00 22.52
C PHE A 21 3.62 -4.83 21.42
N LEU A 22 4.08 -4.19 20.33
CA LEU A 22 4.72 -4.91 19.22
C LEU A 22 6.10 -5.44 19.62
N VAL A 23 6.84 -4.69 20.43
CA VAL A 23 8.11 -5.16 21.00
C VAL A 23 7.87 -6.39 21.88
N GLU A 24 6.92 -6.33 22.81
CA GLU A 24 6.55 -7.47 23.65
C GLU A 24 6.02 -8.66 22.82
N TRP A 25 5.28 -8.42 21.74
CA TRP A 25 4.82 -9.48 20.87
C TRP A 25 5.95 -10.18 20.10
N LEU A 26 7.05 -9.46 19.81
CA LEU A 26 8.22 -10.01 19.11
C LEU A 26 9.24 -10.67 20.05
N ASP A 27 9.35 -10.19 21.30
CA ASP A 27 10.43 -10.54 22.24
C ASP A 27 9.97 -11.45 23.39
N ASN A 28 8.65 -11.54 23.65
CA ASN A 28 8.14 -12.29 24.80
C ASN A 28 7.97 -13.78 24.51
N ASP A 29 8.94 -14.58 24.95
CA ASP A 29 8.93 -16.04 24.84
C ASP A 29 7.99 -16.76 25.83
N GLN A 30 7.28 -16.02 26.71
CA GLN A 30 6.46 -16.57 27.79
C GLN A 30 4.95 -16.34 27.54
N PRO A 31 4.20 -17.35 27.03
CA PRO A 31 2.80 -17.19 26.61
C PRO A 31 1.87 -16.65 27.71
N LYS A 32 2.13 -16.99 28.98
CA LYS A 32 1.31 -16.51 30.11
C LYS A 32 1.53 -15.02 30.41
N GLN A 33 2.75 -14.52 30.23
CA GLN A 33 3.06 -13.10 30.42
C GLN A 33 2.45 -12.28 29.27
N PHE A 34 2.65 -12.76 28.04
CA PHE A 34 2.05 -12.11 26.88
C PHE A 34 0.52 -12.09 26.93
N ALA A 35 -0.14 -13.15 27.43
CA ALA A 35 -1.59 -13.16 27.64
C ALA A 35 -2.09 -12.08 28.62
N ALA A 36 -1.29 -11.72 29.63
CA ALA A 36 -1.62 -10.62 30.53
C ALA A 36 -1.49 -9.26 29.84
N ILE A 37 -0.45 -9.09 29.01
CA ILE A 37 -0.22 -7.87 28.21
C ILE A 37 -1.34 -7.68 27.18
N MET A 38 -1.72 -8.74 26.45
CA MET A 38 -2.88 -8.76 25.56
C MET A 38 -4.15 -8.25 26.25
N LYS A 39 -4.47 -8.82 27.42
CA LYS A 39 -5.66 -8.44 28.18
C LYS A 39 -5.60 -7.01 28.74
N SER A 40 -4.39 -6.49 28.95
CA SER A 40 -4.16 -5.08 29.32
C SER A 40 -4.42 -4.16 28.14
N GLN A 41 -3.96 -4.52 26.94
CA GLN A 41 -4.13 -3.70 25.74
C GLN A 41 -5.57 -3.73 25.20
N GLU A 42 -6.28 -4.85 25.31
CA GLU A 42 -7.73 -4.92 25.00
C GLU A 42 -8.57 -3.97 25.86
N LYS A 43 -8.11 -3.68 27.08
CA LYS A 43 -8.76 -2.72 27.98
C LYS A 43 -8.31 -1.28 27.75
N ALA A 44 -7.24 -1.07 27.00
CA ALA A 44 -6.77 0.28 26.68
C ALA A 44 -7.79 0.96 25.76
N LYS A 45 -8.12 2.21 26.07
CA LYS A 45 -9.01 3.00 25.21
C LYS A 45 -8.27 3.32 23.91
N VAL A 46 -8.67 2.66 22.83
CA VAL A 46 -8.28 3.07 21.48
C VAL A 46 -9.07 4.33 21.14
N PRO A 47 -8.41 5.41 20.69
CA PRO A 47 -9.09 6.59 20.17
C PRO A 47 -10.05 6.16 19.07
N LYS A 48 -11.33 6.51 19.18
CA LYS A 48 -12.33 6.11 18.17
C LYS A 48 -12.19 6.92 16.88
N ASN A 49 -11.58 8.10 16.98
CA ASN A 49 -11.52 9.08 15.91
C ASN A 49 -10.14 9.77 15.92
N LEU A 50 -9.66 10.23 14.77
CA LEU A 50 -8.40 10.97 14.62
C LEU A 50 -8.26 12.17 15.58
N LEU A 51 -9.38 12.83 15.89
CA LEU A 51 -9.45 13.95 16.84
C LEU A 51 -9.12 13.56 18.29
N GLU A 52 -9.42 12.32 18.69
CA GLU A 52 -9.08 11.80 20.01
C GLU A 52 -7.61 11.36 20.08
N ALA A 53 -7.00 11.04 18.93
CA ALA A 53 -5.61 10.62 18.84
C ALA A 53 -4.62 11.80 18.79
N VAL A 54 -5.03 12.94 18.22
CA VAL A 54 -4.16 14.11 18.01
C VAL A 54 -4.66 15.29 18.82
N ILE A 55 -4.35 15.30 20.11
CA ILE A 55 -4.70 16.40 21.01
C ILE A 55 -3.42 17.10 21.47
N ASN A 56 -3.33 18.42 21.34
CA ASN A 56 -2.21 19.16 21.91
C ASN A 56 -2.27 19.14 23.45
N GLN A 57 -1.20 19.57 24.13
CA GLN A 57 -1.14 19.61 25.60
C GLN A 57 -2.29 20.41 26.25
N GLN A 58 -2.98 21.28 25.51
CA GLN A 58 -4.15 22.03 25.97
C GLN A 58 -5.50 21.39 25.64
N GLY A 59 -5.53 20.15 25.14
CA GLY A 59 -6.78 19.47 24.80
C GLY A 59 -7.41 19.97 23.50
N ARG A 60 -6.66 20.65 22.62
CA ARG A 60 -7.16 21.27 21.39
C ARG A 60 -6.49 20.69 20.15
N VAL A 61 -7.22 20.68 19.03
CA VAL A 61 -6.69 20.32 17.71
C VAL A 61 -6.55 21.60 16.88
N PRO A 62 -5.33 22.07 16.57
CA PRO A 62 -5.15 23.27 15.77
C PRO A 62 -5.51 23.00 14.30
N VAL A 63 -6.73 23.35 13.90
CA VAL A 63 -7.16 23.27 12.50
C VAL A 63 -6.57 24.43 11.70
N HIS A 64 -5.50 24.17 10.95
CA HIS A 64 -4.91 25.12 10.01
C HIS A 64 -5.40 24.83 8.60
N SER A 65 -6.41 25.57 8.15
CA SER A 65 -6.90 25.51 6.77
C SER A 65 -6.11 26.47 5.89
N ILE A 66 -4.87 26.10 5.55
CA ILE A 66 -4.02 26.86 4.62
C ILE A 66 -4.31 26.39 3.18
N SER A 67 -4.25 27.29 2.20
CA SER A 67 -4.50 27.02 0.78
C SER A 67 -3.82 25.71 0.29
N ASN A 68 -2.53 25.54 0.59
CA ASN A 68 -1.78 24.36 0.18
C ASN A 68 -2.34 23.05 0.76
N SER A 69 -2.78 23.07 2.02
CA SER A 69 -3.40 21.91 2.68
C SER A 69 -4.74 21.54 2.05
N GLN A 70 -5.52 22.54 1.61
CA GLN A 70 -6.78 22.30 0.90
C GLN A 70 -6.55 21.68 -0.48
N VAL A 71 -5.55 22.17 -1.22
CA VAL A 71 -5.17 21.61 -2.53
C VAL A 71 -4.68 20.17 -2.38
N PHE A 72 -3.83 19.89 -1.39
CA PHE A 72 -3.40 18.53 -1.11
C PHE A 72 -4.58 17.60 -0.81
N CYS A 73 -5.48 18.04 0.09
CA CYS A 73 -6.66 17.28 0.49
C CYS A 73 -7.63 17.03 -0.67
N SER A 74 -7.85 17.99 -1.56
CA SER A 74 -8.74 17.82 -2.71
C SER A 74 -8.14 16.89 -3.77
N LYS A 75 -6.81 16.95 -3.96
CA LYS A 75 -6.08 16.09 -4.90
C LYS A 75 -5.83 14.68 -4.38
N MET A 76 -5.90 14.45 -3.07
CA MET A 76 -5.65 13.13 -2.48
C MET A 76 -6.67 12.08 -2.96
N THR A 77 -7.93 12.45 -3.18
CA THR A 77 -8.93 11.52 -3.72
C THR A 77 -8.58 11.09 -5.15
N GLU A 78 -8.29 12.06 -6.02
CA GLU A 78 -7.84 11.79 -7.41
C GLU A 78 -6.56 10.94 -7.42
N PHE A 79 -5.64 11.23 -6.51
CA PHE A 79 -4.41 10.46 -6.34
C PHE A 79 -4.70 9.00 -5.99
N ILE A 80 -5.47 8.72 -4.94
CA ILE A 80 -5.77 7.35 -4.51
C ILE A 80 -6.46 6.56 -5.62
N ASP A 81 -7.44 7.17 -6.29
CA ASP A 81 -8.17 6.53 -7.39
C ASP A 81 -7.21 6.19 -8.55
N SER A 82 -6.40 7.16 -8.99
CA SER A 82 -5.42 6.96 -10.07
C SER A 82 -4.38 5.91 -9.70
N TYR A 83 -3.89 5.95 -8.45
CA TYR A 83 -2.88 5.03 -7.94
C TYR A 83 -3.41 3.60 -7.88
N GLN A 84 -4.66 3.41 -7.44
CA GLN A 84 -5.34 2.11 -7.47
C GLN A 84 -5.48 1.55 -8.90
N ILE A 85 -5.85 2.38 -9.87
CA ILE A 85 -5.98 1.97 -11.28
C ILE A 85 -4.62 1.49 -11.80
N LEU A 86 -3.57 2.30 -11.64
CA LEU A 86 -2.23 1.96 -12.11
C LEU A 86 -1.69 0.68 -11.47
N TYR A 87 -1.95 0.47 -10.17
CA TYR A 87 -1.54 -0.75 -9.50
C TYR A 87 -2.22 -1.98 -10.09
N ASN A 88 -3.53 -1.93 -10.34
CA ASN A 88 -4.25 -3.02 -10.98
C ASN A 88 -3.73 -3.28 -12.39
N GLU A 89 -3.50 -2.23 -13.18
CA GLU A 89 -2.95 -2.37 -14.54
C GLU A 89 -1.57 -3.03 -14.55
N VAL A 90 -0.67 -2.64 -13.64
CA VAL A 90 0.65 -3.26 -13.55
C VAL A 90 0.55 -4.71 -13.06
N ILE A 91 -0.36 -5.02 -12.13
CA ILE A 91 -0.58 -6.40 -11.66
C ILE A 91 -1.06 -7.29 -12.81
N GLU A 92 -2.06 -6.84 -13.58
CA GLU A 92 -2.58 -7.59 -14.72
C GLU A 92 -1.52 -7.70 -15.84
N CYS A 93 -0.76 -6.64 -16.11
CA CYS A 93 0.34 -6.68 -17.06
C CYS A 93 1.43 -7.68 -16.64
N ALA A 94 1.81 -7.72 -15.36
CA ALA A 94 2.78 -8.69 -14.85
C ALA A 94 2.27 -10.14 -14.97
N LYS A 95 0.96 -10.36 -14.83
CA LYS A 95 0.32 -11.66 -15.04
C LYS A 95 0.32 -12.04 -16.53
N ASP A 96 -0.04 -11.12 -17.42
CA ASP A 96 -0.03 -11.34 -18.88
C ASP A 96 1.39 -11.65 -19.39
N ILE A 97 2.40 -10.91 -18.90
CA ILE A 97 3.82 -11.19 -19.20
C ILE A 97 4.18 -12.62 -18.81
N ASN A 98 3.77 -13.08 -17.62
CA ASN A 98 4.04 -14.44 -17.19
C ASN A 98 3.35 -15.47 -18.10
N GLU A 99 2.06 -15.31 -18.37
CA GLU A 99 1.31 -16.23 -19.24
C GLU A 99 1.94 -16.35 -20.64
N LYS A 100 2.30 -15.21 -21.24
CA LYS A 100 2.98 -15.17 -22.54
C LYS A 100 4.39 -15.76 -22.50
N SER A 101 5.12 -15.55 -21.41
CA SER A 101 6.46 -16.15 -21.22
C SER A 101 6.38 -17.68 -21.16
N GLN A 102 5.39 -18.24 -20.46
CA GLN A 102 5.16 -19.69 -20.38
C GLN A 102 4.73 -20.27 -21.74
N ALA A 103 3.87 -19.57 -22.48
CA ALA A 103 3.46 -19.97 -23.82
C ALA A 103 4.63 -19.97 -24.82
N LEU A 104 5.47 -18.92 -24.77
CA LEU A 104 6.68 -18.82 -25.57
C LEU A 104 7.67 -19.93 -25.22
N ALA A 105 7.93 -20.17 -23.93
CA ALA A 105 8.79 -21.26 -23.48
C ALA A 105 8.31 -22.63 -23.98
N SER A 106 6.99 -22.87 -23.93
CA SER A 106 6.38 -24.10 -24.48
C SER A 106 6.63 -24.26 -25.97
N THR A 107 6.55 -23.16 -26.73
CA THR A 107 6.83 -23.14 -28.16
C THR A 107 8.32 -23.39 -28.44
N MET A 108 9.21 -22.85 -27.60
CA MET A 108 10.65 -23.13 -27.67
C MET A 108 10.97 -24.60 -27.36
N PHE A 109 10.30 -25.23 -26.39
CA PHE A 109 10.47 -26.66 -26.13
C PHE A 109 10.01 -27.54 -27.30
N ALA A 110 8.97 -27.12 -28.03
CA ALA A 110 8.61 -27.79 -29.28
C ALA A 110 9.69 -27.62 -30.36
N MET A 111 10.22 -26.40 -30.53
CA MET A 111 11.31 -26.12 -31.46
C MET A 111 12.57 -26.93 -31.15
N HIS A 112 12.94 -27.05 -29.87
CA HIS A 112 14.03 -27.91 -29.41
C HIS A 112 13.91 -29.34 -29.96
N LYS A 113 12.72 -29.94 -29.89
CA LYS A 113 12.47 -31.31 -30.42
C LYS A 113 12.73 -31.39 -31.93
N TYR A 114 12.32 -30.39 -32.70
CA TYR A 114 12.57 -30.37 -34.15
C TYR A 114 14.06 -30.23 -34.47
N VAL A 115 14.77 -29.37 -33.74
CA VAL A 115 16.21 -29.16 -33.91
C VAL A 115 17.00 -30.41 -33.49
N GLU A 116 16.57 -31.09 -32.43
CA GLU A 116 17.13 -32.38 -32.00
C GLU A 116 16.89 -33.48 -33.05
N GLN A 117 15.71 -33.54 -33.67
CA GLN A 117 15.45 -34.47 -34.77
C GLN A 117 16.34 -34.18 -35.99
N LEU A 118 16.60 -32.92 -36.33
CA LEU A 118 17.57 -32.55 -37.37
C LEU A 118 18.98 -33.01 -37.01
N SER A 119 19.37 -32.88 -35.74
CA SER A 119 20.64 -33.39 -35.24
C SER A 119 20.76 -34.91 -35.43
N GLU A 120 19.71 -35.67 -35.12
CA GLU A 120 19.69 -37.12 -35.27
C GLU A 120 19.75 -37.58 -36.74
N LEU A 121 19.07 -36.88 -37.66
CA LEU A 121 19.18 -37.16 -39.10
C LEU A 121 20.62 -37.04 -39.60
N ASN A 122 21.35 -36.02 -39.15
CA ASN A 122 22.76 -35.82 -39.51
C ASN A 122 23.68 -36.86 -38.87
N ARG A 123 23.34 -37.37 -37.69
CA ARG A 123 24.03 -38.51 -37.07
C ARG A 123 23.92 -39.76 -37.93
N MET A 124 22.72 -40.03 -38.48
CA MET A 124 22.47 -41.21 -39.31
C MET A 124 23.25 -41.19 -40.63
N THR A 125 23.46 -40.02 -41.23
CA THR A 125 24.26 -39.85 -42.46
C THR A 125 25.76 -39.68 -42.19
N ARG A 126 26.20 -39.82 -40.93
CA ARG A 126 27.59 -39.64 -40.48
C ARG A 126 28.15 -38.23 -40.74
N CYS A 127 27.29 -37.22 -40.79
CA CYS A 127 27.69 -35.82 -40.87
C CYS A 127 27.87 -35.25 -39.45
N GLN A 128 29.01 -35.54 -38.84
CA GLN A 128 29.26 -35.28 -37.41
C GLN A 128 29.22 -33.79 -37.05
N ASP A 129 29.84 -32.93 -37.86
CA ASP A 129 29.89 -31.48 -37.60
C ASP A 129 28.48 -30.86 -37.54
N GLN A 130 27.58 -31.30 -38.44
CA GLN A 130 26.19 -30.84 -38.45
C GLN A 130 25.38 -31.43 -37.30
N HIS A 131 25.59 -32.70 -36.95
CA HIS A 131 24.96 -33.31 -35.78
C HIS A 131 25.27 -32.50 -34.51
N GLU A 132 26.54 -32.19 -34.27
CA GLU A 132 26.99 -31.43 -33.10
C GLU A 132 26.45 -30.00 -33.09
N MET A 133 26.47 -29.31 -34.24
CA MET A 133 25.89 -27.98 -34.38
C MET A 133 24.40 -27.97 -34.00
N TYR A 134 23.59 -28.87 -34.56
CA TYR A 134 22.17 -28.93 -34.25
C TYR A 134 21.90 -29.39 -32.80
N ALA A 135 22.72 -30.29 -32.25
CA ALA A 135 22.60 -30.67 -30.83
C ALA A 135 22.87 -29.48 -29.90
N TRP A 136 23.84 -28.63 -30.25
CA TRP A 136 24.11 -27.41 -29.50
C TRP A 136 22.98 -26.38 -29.63
N LEU A 137 22.48 -26.15 -30.85
CA LEU A 137 21.33 -25.25 -31.09
C LEU A 137 20.10 -25.72 -30.31
N SER A 138 19.85 -27.03 -30.29
CA SER A 138 18.77 -27.66 -29.55
C SER A 138 18.85 -27.34 -28.04
N LYS A 139 20.04 -27.46 -27.43
CA LYS A 139 20.26 -27.07 -26.02
C LYS A 139 20.08 -25.58 -25.79
N MET A 140 20.55 -24.74 -26.72
CA MET A 140 20.41 -23.28 -26.64
C MET A 140 18.94 -22.85 -26.63
N VAL A 141 18.12 -23.46 -27.50
CA VAL A 141 16.67 -23.21 -27.55
C VAL A 141 16.00 -23.59 -26.23
N THR A 142 16.27 -24.78 -25.69
CA THR A 142 15.71 -25.21 -24.39
C THR A 142 16.17 -24.33 -23.23
N GLY A 143 17.46 -23.97 -23.20
CA GLY A 143 18.01 -23.08 -22.18
C GLY A 143 17.36 -21.70 -22.19
N THR A 144 17.15 -21.13 -23.37
CA THR A 144 16.47 -19.84 -23.54
C THR A 144 14.99 -19.93 -23.14
N GLY A 145 14.30 -21.01 -23.51
CA GLY A 145 12.91 -21.24 -23.09
C GLY A 145 12.76 -21.28 -21.57
N ASN A 146 13.65 -22.00 -20.88
CA ASN A 146 13.68 -22.03 -19.41
C ASN A 146 13.92 -20.65 -18.80
N PHE A 147 14.89 -19.90 -19.34
CA PHE A 147 15.20 -18.55 -18.86
C PHE A 147 13.99 -17.60 -18.99
N ILE A 148 13.29 -17.63 -20.14
CA ILE A 148 12.10 -16.80 -20.38
C ILE A 148 10.98 -17.15 -19.41
N ALA A 149 10.69 -18.46 -19.22
CA ALA A 149 9.67 -18.90 -18.27
C ALA A 149 9.96 -18.40 -16.85
N GLN A 150 11.20 -18.55 -16.39
CA GLN A 150 11.64 -18.08 -15.07
C GLN A 150 11.51 -16.56 -14.94
N GLN A 151 11.85 -15.79 -15.99
CA GLN A 151 11.68 -14.34 -15.95
C GLN A 151 10.21 -13.93 -15.87
N GLY A 152 9.32 -14.62 -16.58
CA GLY A 152 7.87 -14.41 -16.44
C GLY A 152 7.40 -14.58 -14.99
N ASP A 153 7.85 -15.63 -14.32
CA ASP A 153 7.52 -15.89 -12.92
C ASP A 153 8.08 -14.80 -11.98
N LEU A 154 9.28 -14.30 -12.28
CA LEU A 154 9.90 -13.20 -11.54
C LEU A 154 9.08 -11.92 -11.66
N PHE A 155 8.63 -11.53 -12.87
CA PHE A 155 7.75 -10.36 -13.06
C PHE A 155 6.46 -10.49 -12.24
N LYS A 156 5.75 -11.61 -12.35
CA LYS A 156 4.50 -11.84 -11.60
C LYS A 156 4.72 -11.82 -10.08
N THR A 157 5.81 -12.43 -9.61
CA THR A 157 6.07 -12.60 -8.17
C THR A 157 6.62 -11.33 -7.53
N PHE A 158 7.58 -10.67 -8.16
CA PHE A 158 8.24 -9.50 -7.58
C PHE A 158 7.49 -8.21 -7.88
N LEU A 159 6.98 -8.02 -9.09
CA LEU A 159 6.22 -6.82 -9.41
C LEU A 159 4.75 -6.99 -9.00
N GLY A 160 4.07 -7.99 -9.57
CA GLY A 160 2.63 -8.19 -9.34
C GLY A 160 2.28 -8.43 -7.87
N SER A 161 2.95 -9.38 -7.20
CA SER A 161 2.62 -9.66 -5.79
C SER A 161 3.09 -8.56 -4.84
N HIS A 162 4.07 -7.73 -5.19
CA HIS A 162 4.46 -6.57 -4.38
C HIS A 162 3.44 -5.46 -4.43
N LEU A 163 2.98 -5.12 -5.64
CA LEU A 163 1.94 -4.11 -5.82
C LEU A 163 0.61 -4.59 -5.24
N LYS A 164 0.28 -5.87 -5.34
CA LYS A 164 -0.93 -6.41 -4.70
C LYS A 164 -0.96 -6.22 -3.17
N TYR A 165 0.20 -6.30 -2.51
CA TYR A 165 0.29 -6.02 -1.07
C TYR A 165 -0.02 -4.55 -0.77
N HIS A 166 0.64 -3.64 -1.47
CA HIS A 166 0.45 -2.19 -1.28
C HIS A 166 -0.95 -1.71 -1.72
N LEU A 167 -1.57 -2.38 -2.70
CA LEU A 167 -2.96 -2.13 -3.08
C LEU A 167 -3.93 -2.32 -1.89
N SER A 168 -3.65 -3.28 -0.99
CA SER A 168 -4.48 -3.49 0.21
C SER A 168 -4.33 -2.37 1.26
N GLU A 169 -3.24 -1.60 1.21
CA GLU A 169 -3.05 -0.42 2.08
C GLU A 169 -3.90 0.78 1.62
N HIS A 170 -4.42 0.76 0.38
CA HIS A 170 -5.21 1.87 -0.16
C HIS A 170 -6.56 2.05 0.54
N ASP A 171 -7.17 0.96 1.03
CA ASP A 171 -8.43 1.03 1.77
C ASP A 171 -8.28 1.90 3.02
N THR A 172 -7.13 1.84 3.69
CA THR A 172 -6.80 2.69 4.83
C THR A 172 -6.71 4.17 4.45
N PHE A 173 -6.17 4.50 3.27
CA PHE A 173 -6.14 5.89 2.80
C PHE A 173 -7.56 6.45 2.57
N ARG A 174 -8.47 5.64 1.99
CA ARG A 174 -9.88 6.03 1.83
C ARG A 174 -10.56 6.23 3.18
N GLU A 175 -10.28 5.38 4.16
CA GLU A 175 -10.82 5.52 5.51
C GLU A 175 -10.36 6.82 6.18
N ILE A 176 -9.07 7.13 6.12
CA ILE A 176 -8.51 8.38 6.67
C ILE A 176 -9.14 9.61 6.00
N LEU A 177 -9.32 9.59 4.67
CA LEU A 177 -9.99 10.67 3.94
C LEU A 177 -11.44 10.87 4.38
N LYS A 178 -12.18 9.77 4.59
CA LYS A 178 -13.54 9.84 5.09
C LYS A 178 -13.60 10.47 6.49
N GLN A 179 -12.73 10.02 7.40
CA GLN A 179 -12.63 10.59 8.75
C GLN A 179 -12.30 12.08 8.71
N ARG A 180 -11.39 12.50 7.82
CA ARG A 180 -11.08 13.92 7.60
C ARG A 180 -12.33 14.69 7.16
N ASP A 181 -13.09 14.18 6.21
CA ASP A 181 -14.28 14.87 5.70
C ASP A 181 -15.36 15.02 6.77
N ASP A 182 -15.57 13.99 7.59
CA ASP A 182 -16.48 14.06 8.73
C ASP A 182 -16.05 15.16 9.72
N VAL A 183 -14.75 15.25 10.03
CA VAL A 183 -14.20 16.31 10.89
C VAL A 183 -14.35 17.69 10.25
N ASN A 184 -14.08 17.83 8.95
CA ASN A 184 -14.19 19.10 8.24
C ASN A 184 -15.64 19.60 8.19
N GLN A 185 -16.62 18.70 8.03
CA GLN A 185 -18.03 19.04 8.11
C GLN A 185 -18.42 19.55 9.52
N ILE A 186 -17.91 18.91 10.58
CA ILE A 186 -18.12 19.36 11.97
C ILE A 186 -17.55 20.77 12.17
N VAL A 187 -16.31 21.00 11.73
CA VAL A 187 -15.65 22.31 11.82
C VAL A 187 -16.45 23.37 11.07
N THR A 188 -16.86 23.08 9.84
CA THR A 188 -17.67 24.00 9.01
C THR A 188 -19.00 24.34 9.69
N ARG A 189 -19.68 23.36 10.27
CA ARG A 189 -20.94 23.55 11.00
C ARG A 189 -20.74 24.43 12.23
N HIS A 190 -19.74 24.14 13.06
CA HIS A 190 -19.45 24.95 14.26
C HIS A 190 -19.04 26.38 13.91
N SER A 191 -18.24 26.55 12.85
CA SER A 191 -17.80 27.87 12.39
C SER A 191 -18.99 28.72 11.90
N LYS A 192 -19.91 28.12 11.13
CA LYS A 192 -21.16 28.77 10.73
C LYS A 192 -22.02 29.16 11.93
N GLN A 193 -22.25 28.24 12.87
CA GLN A 193 -23.02 28.52 14.09
C GLN A 193 -22.41 29.66 14.92
N LEU A 194 -21.07 29.72 15.01
CA LEU A 194 -20.37 30.79 15.70
C LEU A 194 -20.58 32.14 14.99
N ASN A 195 -20.48 32.18 13.67
CA ASN A 195 -20.72 33.38 12.88
C ASN A 195 -22.17 33.86 12.98
N ASP A 196 -23.15 32.94 12.89
CA ASP A 196 -24.56 33.26 13.06
C ASP A 196 -24.85 33.84 14.46
N LYS A 197 -24.22 33.27 15.51
CA LYS A 197 -24.30 33.81 16.88
C LYS A 197 -23.70 35.21 16.98
N LYS A 198 -22.51 35.43 16.39
CA LYS A 198 -21.86 36.75 16.35
C LYS A 198 -22.75 37.77 15.63
N GLU A 199 -23.32 37.42 14.49
CA GLU A 199 -24.18 38.31 13.70
C GLU A 199 -25.48 38.66 14.46
N LYS A 200 -26.11 37.68 15.12
CA LYS A 200 -27.27 37.94 15.99
C LYS A 200 -26.91 38.88 17.15
N MET A 201 -25.76 38.68 17.79
CA MET A 201 -25.29 39.53 18.88
C MET A 201 -24.95 40.96 18.41
N LEU A 202 -24.37 41.10 17.21
CA LEU A 202 -24.16 42.38 16.51
C LEU A 202 -25.47 43.11 16.23
N LYS A 203 -26.45 42.41 15.65
CA LYS A 203 -27.79 42.97 15.36
C LYS A 203 -28.52 43.42 16.63
N ASN A 204 -28.40 42.64 17.71
CA ASN A 204 -29.06 42.94 18.98
C ASN A 204 -28.39 44.07 19.79
N LYS A 205 -27.20 44.57 19.37
CA LYS A 205 -26.41 45.64 20.03
C LYS A 205 -26.15 45.45 21.53
N ASP A 206 -26.42 44.27 22.08
CA ASP A 206 -26.27 43.95 23.49
C ASP A 206 -24.86 43.41 23.77
N ILE A 207 -23.91 44.33 23.98
CA ILE A 207 -22.48 44.06 24.18
C ILE A 207 -22.25 43.18 25.43
N THR A 208 -23.15 43.21 26.41
CA THR A 208 -23.02 42.44 27.66
C THR A 208 -23.08 40.92 27.44
N LYS A 209 -23.71 40.47 26.35
CA LYS A 209 -23.82 39.05 25.99
C LYS A 209 -22.67 38.53 25.14
N TRP A 210 -21.73 39.40 24.77
CA TRP A 210 -20.60 39.03 23.91
C TRP A 210 -19.53 38.23 24.65
N GLY A 211 -19.68 38.05 25.98
CA GLY A 211 -18.70 37.33 26.80
C GLY A 211 -17.36 38.06 26.90
N TYR A 212 -17.31 39.34 26.54
CA TYR A 212 -16.13 40.17 26.66
C TYR A 212 -15.90 40.49 28.14
N GLN A 213 -15.09 39.67 28.80
CA GLN A 213 -14.46 40.01 30.07
C GLN A 213 -13.31 40.96 29.75
N GLY A 214 -13.63 42.22 29.45
CA GLY A 214 -12.60 43.22 29.22
C GLY A 214 -11.66 43.30 30.42
N ASN A 215 -10.36 43.44 30.17
CA ASN A 215 -9.48 44.07 31.15
C ASN A 215 -10.01 45.50 31.33
N VAL A 216 -10.75 45.70 32.42
CA VAL A 216 -11.09 47.02 32.92
C VAL A 216 -9.78 47.60 33.44
N ALA A 217 -9.21 48.55 32.69
CA ALA A 217 -8.21 49.47 33.21
C ALA A 217 -8.93 50.61 33.95
#